data_AF-A0A1H1E0I9-F1
#
_entry.id   AF-A0A1H1E0I9-F1
#
_cell.length_a   1.000
_cell.length_b   1.000
_cell.length_c   1.000
_cell.angle_alpha   90.00
_cell.angle_beta   90.00
_cell.angle_gamma   90.00
#
_symmetry.space_group_name_H-M   'P 1'
#
loop_
_entity.id
_entity.type
_entity.pdbx_description
1 polymer ?
#
loop_
_entity_poly.entity_id
_entity_poly.type
_entity_poly.pdbx_seq_one_letter_code
_entity_poly.pdbx_strand_id
1 'polypeptide(L)'
;MNAQVAVALEEIRTRFSPAEFVVEPDDQGGARVRFGPVALGPAFTQNDTWLAGHLPAQIPYADVYPIFVRGDLSRKDGTDLTAPVTPNHTFMGQLSVQVSRRSNGRDPIVETPALKFAKVLAWLNSL
;
A
#
# COMPACT_ATOMS: atom_id res chain seq x y z
N MET A 1 10.49 15.28 4.80
CA MET A 1 10.88 13.88 4.52
C MET A 1 12.40 13.76 4.47
N ASN A 2 12.96 12.60 4.80
CA ASN A 2 14.40 12.33 4.69
C ASN A 2 14.77 11.71 3.32
N ALA A 3 16.08 11.57 3.07
CA ALA A 3 16.58 11.06 1.79
C ALA A 3 16.17 9.60 1.50
N GLN A 4 16.15 8.73 2.51
CA GLN A 4 15.76 7.32 2.33
C GLN A 4 14.30 7.17 1.94
N VAL A 5 13.43 8.00 2.52
CA VAL A 5 12.00 8.06 2.17
C VAL A 5 11.82 8.61 0.76
N ALA A 6 12.58 9.63 0.35
CA ALA A 6 12.55 10.15 -1.02
C ALA A 6 12.98 9.09 -2.05
N VAL A 7 14.05 8.34 -1.79
CA VAL A 7 14.48 7.21 -2.64
C VAL A 7 13.39 6.16 -2.74
N ALA A 8 12.78 5.77 -1.62
CA ALA A 8 11.69 4.80 -1.62
C ALA A 8 10.47 5.26 -2.43
N LEU A 9 10.12 6.55 -2.38
CA LEU A 9 9.03 7.11 -3.18
C LEU A 9 9.32 7.03 -4.68
N GLU A 10 10.56 7.33 -5.10
CA GLU A 10 10.95 7.23 -6.51
C GLU A 10 11.02 5.77 -7.00
N GLU A 11 11.44 4.82 -6.14
CA GLU A 11 11.32 3.39 -6.44
C GLU A 11 9.86 2.97 -6.66
N ILE A 12 8.93 3.43 -5.81
CA ILE A 12 7.50 3.13 -5.94
C ILE A 12 6.95 3.75 -7.24
N ARG A 13 7.28 5.02 -7.52
CA ARG A 13 6.87 5.70 -8.76
C ARG A 13 7.36 4.96 -10.00
N THR A 14 8.64 4.59 -10.03
CA THR A 14 9.25 3.88 -11.17
C THR A 14 8.62 2.50 -11.35
N ARG A 15 8.49 1.73 -10.26
CA ARG A 15 8.01 0.34 -10.31
C ARG A 15 6.56 0.22 -10.78
N PHE A 16 5.70 1.12 -10.31
CA PHE A 16 4.27 1.03 -10.60
C PHE A 16 3.83 1.92 -11.76
N SER A 17 4.64 2.91 -12.15
CA SER A 17 4.31 3.91 -13.19
C SER A 17 2.85 4.41 -13.11
N PRO A 18 2.37 4.82 -11.93
CA PRO A 18 0.94 5.09 -11.73
C PRO A 18 0.55 6.42 -12.37
N ALA A 19 -0.72 6.52 -12.79
CA ALA A 19 -1.26 7.76 -13.35
C ALA A 19 -1.44 8.86 -12.28
N GLU A 20 -1.75 8.46 -11.03
CA GLU A 20 -1.85 9.33 -9.87
C GLU A 20 -0.83 8.92 -8.81
N PHE A 21 -0.14 9.90 -8.23
CA PHE A 21 0.84 9.70 -7.16
C PHE A 21 0.85 10.90 -6.20
N VAL A 22 0.19 10.74 -5.06
CA VAL A 22 0.05 11.76 -4.02
C VAL A 22 0.98 11.44 -2.86
N VAL A 23 1.73 12.46 -2.42
CA VAL A 23 2.66 12.37 -1.28
C VAL A 23 2.37 13.51 -0.31
N GLU A 24 2.24 13.17 0.96
CA GLU A 24 2.16 14.14 2.05
C GLU A 24 3.29 13.85 3.05
N PRO A 25 4.29 14.74 3.21
CA PRO A 25 5.26 14.63 4.30
C PRO A 25 4.55 14.50 5.66
N ASP A 26 5.16 13.76 6.59
CA ASP A 26 4.62 13.60 7.96
C ASP A 26 5.25 14.54 9.00
N ASP A 27 6.06 15.49 8.54
CA ASP A 27 6.86 16.43 9.35
C ASP A 27 7.85 15.80 10.34
N GLN A 28 8.04 14.48 10.29
CA GLN A 28 8.96 13.71 11.14
C GLN A 28 10.04 12.97 10.33
N GLY A 29 10.13 13.26 9.04
CA GLY A 29 11.10 12.65 8.13
C GLY A 29 10.53 11.50 7.30
N GLY A 30 9.31 11.03 7.59
CA GLY A 30 8.55 10.11 6.76
C GLY A 30 7.63 10.81 5.76
N ALA A 31 6.73 10.03 5.16
CA ALA A 31 5.70 10.51 4.25
C ALA A 31 4.53 9.52 4.16
N ARG A 32 3.31 10.02 3.96
CA ARG A 32 2.15 9.23 3.54
C ARG A 32 2.09 9.27 2.00
N VAL A 33 1.84 8.12 1.38
CA VAL A 33 1.74 8.01 -0.07
C VAL A 33 0.45 7.29 -0.45
N ARG A 34 -0.19 7.75 -1.53
CA ARG A 34 -1.29 7.06 -2.23
C ARG A 34 -1.03 7.13 -3.73
N PHE A 35 -1.13 6.00 -4.42
CA PHE A 35 -0.86 5.93 -5.85
C PHE A 35 -1.73 4.87 -6.55
N GLY A 36 -1.94 5.05 -7.85
CA GLY A 36 -2.73 4.15 -8.67
C GLY A 36 -3.25 4.83 -9.94
N PRO A 37 -4.20 4.22 -10.65
CA PRO A 37 -4.72 2.87 -10.43
C PRO A 37 -3.66 1.78 -10.71
N VAL A 38 -3.80 0.63 -10.08
CA VAL A 38 -3.03 -0.61 -10.32
C VAL A 38 -4.00 -1.76 -10.54
N ALA A 39 -3.64 -2.69 -11.43
CA ALA A 39 -4.53 -3.81 -11.79
C ALA A 39 -4.79 -4.74 -10.60
N LEU A 40 -6.06 -5.14 -10.47
CA LEU A 40 -6.54 -6.04 -9.43
C LEU A 40 -6.98 -7.37 -10.06
N GLY A 41 -6.82 -8.45 -9.31
CA GLY A 41 -7.16 -9.80 -9.76
C GLY A 41 -8.67 -10.05 -9.85
N PRO A 42 -9.08 -11.14 -10.52
CA PRO A 42 -10.48 -11.42 -10.86
C PRO A 42 -11.37 -11.78 -9.65
N ALA A 43 -10.78 -11.95 -8.46
CA ALA A 43 -11.50 -12.26 -7.23
C ALA A 43 -12.33 -11.08 -6.69
N PHE A 44 -12.11 -9.87 -7.22
CA PHE A 44 -12.81 -8.66 -6.83
C PHE A 44 -13.75 -8.17 -7.94
N THR A 45 -14.75 -7.40 -7.55
CA THR A 45 -15.70 -6.77 -8.50
C THR A 45 -14.99 -5.71 -9.35
N GLN A 46 -13.97 -5.06 -8.79
CA GLN A 46 -13.22 -3.99 -9.42
C GLN A 46 -12.02 -4.53 -10.21
N ASN A 47 -11.73 -3.94 -11.37
CA ASN A 47 -10.58 -4.32 -12.21
C ASN A 47 -9.26 -3.69 -11.73
N ASP A 48 -9.34 -2.66 -10.89
CA ASP A 48 -8.19 -1.92 -10.39
C ASP A 48 -8.44 -1.40 -8.96
N THR A 49 -7.36 -0.93 -8.34
CA THR A 49 -7.38 -0.22 -7.07
C THR A 49 -6.28 0.85 -7.03
N TRP A 50 -6.30 1.73 -6.04
CA TRP A 50 -5.09 2.42 -5.59
C TRP A 50 -4.45 1.67 -4.41
N LEU A 51 -3.18 1.94 -4.16
CA LEU A 51 -2.41 1.49 -2.99
C LEU A 51 -1.97 2.70 -2.18
N ALA A 52 -1.96 2.58 -0.85
CA ALA A 52 -1.48 3.64 0.02
C ALA A 52 -0.83 3.11 1.30
N GLY A 53 0.00 3.92 1.93
CA GLY A 53 0.69 3.55 3.17
C GLY A 53 1.53 4.70 3.74
N HIS A 54 1.91 4.56 5.00
CA HIS A 54 2.85 5.46 5.66
C HIS A 54 4.27 4.89 5.54
N LEU A 55 5.17 5.67 4.95
CA LEU A 55 6.61 5.42 4.89
C LEU A 55 7.26 6.09 6.11
N PRO A 56 7.61 5.34 7.16
CA PRO A 56 8.19 5.91 8.36
C PRO A 56 9.61 6.41 8.10
N ALA A 57 10.05 7.42 8.86
CA ALA A 57 11.40 7.97 8.78
C ALA A 57 12.51 6.93 9.01
N GLN A 58 12.18 5.83 9.70
CA GLN A 58 13.09 4.75 10.06
C GLN A 58 13.33 3.74 8.93
N ILE A 59 12.85 3.96 7.70
CA ILE A 59 13.27 3.19 6.52
C ILE A 59 14.81 3.27 6.37
N PRO A 60 15.51 2.16 6.09
CA PRO A 60 14.96 0.85 5.71
C PRO A 60 14.61 -0.09 6.87
N TYR A 61 14.84 0.28 8.13
CA TYR A 61 14.67 -0.62 9.27
C TYR A 61 13.22 -0.79 9.75
N ALA A 62 12.31 0.13 9.42
CA ALA A 62 10.89 0.02 9.73
C ALA A 62 10.04 -0.47 8.55
N ASP A 63 9.05 -1.32 8.83
CA ASP A 63 8.09 -1.85 7.84
C ASP A 63 7.10 -0.76 7.41
N VAL A 64 6.60 -0.88 6.17
CA VAL A 64 5.47 -0.07 5.70
C VAL A 64 4.20 -0.85 5.98
N TYR A 65 3.49 -0.46 7.04
CA TYR A 65 2.35 -1.16 7.55
C TYR A 65 1.41 -0.24 8.36
N PRO A 66 0.09 -0.37 8.23
CA PRO A 66 -0.61 -1.21 7.25
C PRO A 66 -0.59 -0.61 5.84
N ILE A 67 -1.00 -1.41 4.85
CA ILE A 67 -1.28 -0.93 3.48
C ILE A 67 -2.78 -0.69 3.35
N PHE A 68 -3.18 0.30 2.56
CA PHE A 68 -4.56 0.63 2.30
C PHE A 68 -4.86 0.56 0.80
N VAL A 69 -6.12 0.26 0.48
CA VAL A 69 -6.65 0.19 -0.88
C VAL A 69 -8.01 0.87 -0.95
N ARG A 70 -8.60 0.94 -2.16
CA ARG A 70 -9.90 1.57 -2.42
C ARG A 70 -10.97 1.18 -1.39
N GLY A 71 -11.77 2.16 -0.94
CA GLY A 71 -12.76 1.97 0.12
C GLY A 71 -13.98 1.16 -0.27
N ASP A 72 -14.27 1.05 -1.57
CA ASP A 72 -15.40 0.29 -2.14
C ASP A 72 -14.99 -1.12 -2.61
N LEU A 73 -13.82 -1.61 -2.21
CA LEU A 73 -13.36 -2.95 -2.56
C LEU A 73 -14.40 -4.00 -2.13
N SER A 74 -14.75 -4.91 -3.03
CA SER A 74 -15.70 -5.99 -2.74
C SER A 74 -15.34 -7.26 -3.49
N ARG A 75 -15.59 -8.43 -2.88
CA ARG A 75 -15.38 -9.71 -3.56
C ARG A 75 -16.44 -9.93 -4.64
N LYS A 76 -16.03 -10.54 -5.74
CA LYS A 76 -16.93 -10.86 -6.86
C LYS A 76 -17.93 -11.97 -6.51
N ASP A 77 -17.56 -12.87 -5.61
CA ASP A 77 -18.39 -13.97 -5.12
C ASP A 77 -19.41 -13.55 -4.04
N GLY A 78 -19.39 -12.28 -3.62
CA GLY A 78 -20.25 -11.75 -2.57
C GLY A 78 -19.79 -12.06 -1.15
N THR A 79 -18.64 -12.71 -0.96
CA THR A 79 -18.08 -12.97 0.37
C THR A 79 -17.62 -11.68 1.03
N ASP A 80 -17.94 -11.51 2.32
CA ASP A 80 -17.54 -10.35 3.09
C ASP A 80 -16.01 -10.22 3.21
N LEU A 81 -15.54 -8.96 3.22
CA LEU A 81 -14.16 -8.65 3.56
C LEU A 81 -13.95 -8.83 5.06
N THR A 82 -13.11 -9.78 5.43
CA THR A 82 -12.73 -10.09 6.80
C THR A 82 -11.21 -10.00 6.97
N ALA A 83 -10.76 -9.97 8.23
CA ALA A 83 -9.34 -9.88 8.54
C ALA A 83 -8.53 -10.95 7.76
N PRO A 84 -7.40 -10.56 7.13
CA PRO A 84 -6.69 -9.30 7.32
C PRO A 84 -7.07 -8.15 6.36
N VAL A 85 -8.16 -8.27 5.59
CA VAL A 85 -8.71 -7.21 4.71
C VAL A 85 -9.93 -6.58 5.39
N THR A 86 -9.74 -5.49 6.11
CA THR A 86 -10.81 -4.88 6.93
C THR A 86 -11.35 -3.60 6.29
N PRO A 87 -12.67 -3.49 6.06
CA PRO A 87 -13.28 -2.29 5.47
C PRO A 87 -13.49 -1.16 6.50
N ASN A 88 -14.01 -0.03 6.04
CA ASN A 88 -14.41 1.13 6.87
C ASN A 88 -13.25 1.85 7.59
N HIS A 89 -12.10 1.95 6.92
CA HIS A 89 -10.99 2.80 7.37
C HIS A 89 -10.94 4.11 6.58
N THR A 90 -10.01 5.00 6.96
CA THR A 90 -9.72 6.21 6.19
C THR A 90 -8.22 6.39 6.09
N PHE A 91 -7.73 6.76 4.90
CA PHE A 91 -6.32 7.10 4.68
C PHE A 91 -6.22 8.34 3.79
N MET A 92 -5.46 9.35 4.23
CA MET A 92 -5.34 10.65 3.53
C MET A 92 -6.72 11.26 3.17
N GLY A 93 -7.67 11.20 4.11
CA GLY A 93 -9.03 11.72 3.91
C GLY A 93 -9.92 10.92 2.96
N GLN A 94 -9.48 9.76 2.47
CA GLN A 94 -10.25 8.88 1.58
C GLN A 94 -10.75 7.65 2.34
N LEU A 95 -11.99 7.24 2.10
CA LEU A 95 -12.51 5.95 2.57
C LEU A 95 -11.64 4.83 2.02
N SER A 96 -11.26 3.88 2.88
CA SER A 96 -10.27 2.87 2.55
C SER A 96 -10.59 1.51 3.16
N VAL A 97 -10.02 0.48 2.53
CA VAL A 97 -9.90 -0.86 3.09
C VAL A 97 -8.46 -1.04 3.56
N GLN A 98 -8.29 -1.47 4.80
CA GLN A 98 -6.98 -1.75 5.39
C GLN A 98 -6.58 -3.19 5.12
N VAL A 99 -5.33 -3.39 4.67
CA VAL A 99 -4.71 -4.69 4.46
C VAL A 99 -3.61 -4.89 5.50
N SER A 100 -3.95 -5.65 6.53
CA SER A 100 -3.14 -5.86 7.73
C SER A 100 -2.11 -6.97 7.53
N ARG A 101 -1.16 -6.74 6.63
CA ARG A 101 -0.06 -7.67 6.30
C ARG A 101 1.30 -7.16 6.78
N ARG A 102 1.71 -7.54 7.99
CA ARG A 102 3.06 -7.24 8.53
C ARG A 102 4.13 -8.14 7.87
N SER A 103 5.31 -7.59 7.60
CA SER A 103 6.47 -8.39 7.21
C SER A 103 7.22 -8.85 8.47
N ASN A 104 7.20 -10.15 8.76
CA ASN A 104 7.94 -10.75 9.88
C ASN A 104 9.30 -11.26 9.40
N GLY A 105 10.35 -11.07 10.21
CA GLY A 105 11.71 -11.51 9.85
C GLY A 105 12.30 -10.73 8.67
N ARG A 106 11.92 -9.46 8.52
CA ARG A 106 12.26 -8.64 7.37
C ARG A 106 13.77 -8.38 7.26
N ASP A 107 14.31 -8.61 6.07
CA ASP A 107 15.66 -8.16 5.69
C ASP A 107 15.56 -6.74 5.12
N PRO A 108 16.08 -5.70 5.83
CA PRO A 108 15.98 -4.32 5.38
C PRO A 108 16.78 -4.03 4.10
N ILE A 109 17.74 -4.88 3.73
CA ILE A 109 18.55 -4.73 2.51
C ILE A 109 17.75 -5.18 1.29
N VAL A 110 16.94 -6.23 1.43
CA VAL A 110 16.20 -6.84 0.32
C VAL A 110 14.75 -6.33 0.23
N GLU A 111 14.11 -6.08 1.38
CA GLU A 111 12.69 -5.73 1.42
C GLU A 111 12.46 -4.23 1.43
N THR A 112 12.52 -3.60 0.25
CA THR A 112 12.22 -2.18 0.07
C THR A 112 10.71 -1.88 0.22
N PRO A 113 10.32 -0.63 0.50
CA PRO A 113 8.92 -0.20 0.48
C PRO A 113 8.19 -0.54 -0.84
N ALA A 114 8.85 -0.36 -1.99
CA ALA A 114 8.26 -0.72 -3.28
C ALA A 114 7.97 -2.23 -3.39
N LEU A 115 8.88 -3.07 -2.89
CA LEU A 115 8.65 -4.51 -2.81
C LEU A 115 7.51 -4.86 -1.85
N LYS A 116 7.39 -4.14 -0.73
CA LYS A 116 6.28 -4.33 0.22
C LYS A 116 4.92 -4.12 -0.44
N PHE A 117 4.73 -3.00 -1.14
CA PHE A 117 3.49 -2.74 -1.90
C PHE A 117 3.22 -3.85 -2.93
N ALA A 118 4.24 -4.29 -3.66
CA ALA A 118 4.09 -5.33 -4.66
C ALA A 118 3.69 -6.68 -4.06
N LYS A 119 4.29 -7.06 -2.91
CA LYS A 119 3.93 -8.29 -2.18
C LYS A 119 2.48 -8.26 -1.68
N VAL A 120 2.01 -7.10 -1.20
CA VAL A 120 0.62 -6.96 -0.76
C VAL A 120 -0.35 -7.03 -1.94
N LEU A 121 -0.06 -6.37 -3.06
CA LEU A 121 -0.88 -6.47 -4.28
C LEU A 121 -0.91 -7.90 -4.84
N ALA A 122 0.24 -8.56 -4.92
CA ALA A 122 0.33 -9.95 -5.36
C ALA A 122 -0.47 -10.88 -4.44
N TRP A 123 -0.41 -10.66 -3.13
CA TRP A 123 -1.21 -11.42 -2.17
C TRP A 123 -2.71 -11.15 -2.35
N LEU A 124 -3.14 -9.89 -2.49
CA LEU A 124 -4.55 -9.58 -2.80
C LEU A 124 -5.01 -10.30 -4.06
N ASN A 125 -4.19 -10.37 -5.10
CA ASN A 125 -4.52 -11.05 -6.35
C ASN A 125 -4.49 -12.59 -6.26
N SER A 126 -3.99 -13.15 -5.15
CA SER A 126 -4.02 -14.59 -4.86
C SER A 126 -5.20 -15.02 -3.98
N LEU A 127 -6.01 -14.06 -3.53
CA LEU A 127 -7.15 -14.28 -2.67
C LEU A 127 -8.39 -14.82 -3.40
#